data_AF-A0A3C0BAC2-F1
#
_entry.id   AF-A0A3C0BAC2-F1
#
_cell.length_a   1.000
_cell.length_b   1.000
_cell.length_c   1.000
_cell.angle_alpha   90.00
_cell.angle_beta   90.00
_cell.angle_gamma   90.00
#
_symmetry.space_group_name_H-M   'P 1'
#
loop_
_entity.id
_entity.type
_entity.pdbx_description
1 polymer ?
#
loop_
_entity_poly.entity_id
_entity_poly.type
_entity_poly.pdbx_seq_one_letter_code
_entity_poly.pdbx_strand_id
1 'polypeptide(L)'
;ATLLGKQTGKDVFRIDLSRVISKYIGETEKNLSRLFDKAEDKNWILFFDEADALFGKRTDIRDAHDKYANQEVAYLLQRIEAFNGVVILATNQRGNIDDAFVRRFQAIIHFP
;
A
#
# COMPACT_ATOMS: atom_id res chain seq x y z
N ALA A 1 -6.45 1.20 13.48
CA ALA A 1 -5.27 0.32 13.43
C ALA A 1 -4.59 0.13 14.79
N THR A 2 -4.24 1.19 15.54
CA THR A 2 -3.52 1.09 16.83
C THR A 2 -4.19 0.19 17.88
N LEU A 3 -5.53 0.19 17.95
CA LEU A 3 -6.27 -0.71 18.84
C LEU A 3 -6.07 -2.19 18.48
N LEU A 4 -6.03 -2.52 17.18
CA LEU A 4 -5.79 -3.88 16.70
C LEU A 4 -4.40 -4.37 17.08
N GLY A 5 -3.39 -3.49 16.97
CA GLY A 5 -2.04 -3.84 17.43
C GLY A 5 -2.00 -4.13 18.92
N LYS A 6 -2.64 -3.29 19.74
CA LYS A 6 -2.74 -3.53 21.19
C LYS A 6 -3.44 -4.84 21.53
N GLN A 7 -4.53 -5.18 20.84
CA GLN A 7 -5.28 -6.41 21.10
C GLN A 7 -4.56 -7.67 20.60
N THR A 8 -3.79 -7.58 19.52
CA THR A 8 -3.06 -8.71 18.94
C THR A 8 -1.62 -8.84 19.45
N GLY A 9 -1.16 -7.91 20.30
CA GLY A 9 0.21 -7.86 20.79
C GLY A 9 1.24 -7.56 19.70
N LYS A 10 0.82 -6.93 18.59
CA LYS A 10 1.67 -6.59 17.44
C LYS A 10 1.83 -5.08 17.34
N ASP A 11 3.03 -4.63 17.01
CA ASP A 11 3.24 -3.23 16.68
C ASP A 11 2.54 -2.90 15.36
N VAL A 12 1.98 -1.70 15.28
CA VAL A 12 1.39 -1.17 14.04
C VAL A 12 2.34 -0.13 13.47
N PHE A 13 2.82 -0.38 12.26
CA PHE A 13 3.62 0.58 11.51
C PHE A 13 2.73 1.28 10.48
N ARG A 14 2.58 2.61 10.62
CA ARG A 14 1.79 3.42 9.68
C ARG A 14 2.67 3.94 8.55
N ILE A 15 2.21 3.76 7.32
CA ILE A 15 2.84 4.21 6.10
C ILE A 15 1.90 5.17 5.38
N ASP A 16 2.42 6.33 5.01
CA ASP A 16 1.76 7.29 4.14
C ASP A 16 2.23 7.04 2.71
N LEU A 17 1.34 6.49 1.87
CA LEU A 17 1.67 6.08 0.51
C LEU A 17 2.00 7.26 -0.41
N SER A 18 1.43 8.44 -0.16
CA SER A 18 1.73 9.65 -0.92
C SER A 18 3.22 10.04 -0.81
N ARG A 19 3.82 9.82 0.36
CA ARG A 19 5.25 10.11 0.61
C ARG A 19 6.18 9.08 0.01
N VAL A 20 5.73 7.84 -0.09
CA VAL A 20 6.55 6.73 -0.59
C VAL A 20 6.71 6.84 -2.11
N ILE A 21 5.66 7.24 -2.84
CA ILE A 21 5.67 7.28 -4.31
C ILE A 21 6.20 8.61 -4.87
N SER A 22 6.01 9.74 -4.17
CA SER A 22 6.17 11.07 -4.77
C SER A 22 7.60 11.60 -4.94
N LYS A 23 8.65 10.95 -4.40
CA LYS A 23 9.98 11.60 -4.36
C LYS A 23 11.14 10.91 -5.07
N TYR A 24 11.11 9.60 -5.33
CA TYR A 24 12.28 8.92 -5.90
C TYR A 24 11.89 7.70 -6.76
N ILE A 25 11.80 7.92 -8.08
CA ILE A 25 11.66 6.83 -9.07
C ILE A 25 12.92 5.95 -8.96
N GLY A 26 12.78 4.71 -8.48
CA GLY A 26 13.86 3.73 -8.29
C GLY A 26 14.40 3.53 -6.85
N GLU A 27 14.26 4.50 -5.94
CA GLU A 27 14.55 4.24 -4.50
C GLU A 27 13.34 3.67 -3.76
N THR A 28 12.15 3.86 -4.34
CA THR A 28 10.86 3.46 -3.78
C THR A 28 10.76 1.93 -3.61
N GLU A 29 11.08 1.13 -4.63
CA GLU A 29 11.09 -0.33 -4.52
C GLU A 29 12.04 -0.85 -3.42
N LYS A 30 13.26 -0.29 -3.32
CA LYS A 30 14.24 -0.70 -2.29
C LYS A 30 13.75 -0.36 -0.89
N ASN A 31 13.15 0.81 -0.72
CA ASN A 31 12.60 1.25 0.56
C ASN A 31 11.38 0.41 0.96
N LEU A 32 10.50 0.11 0.01
CA LEU A 32 9.37 -0.80 0.19
C LEU A 32 9.87 -2.20 0.56
N SER A 33 10.84 -2.74 -0.15
CA SER A 33 11.39 -4.06 0.18
C SER A 33 11.90 -4.10 1.61
N ARG A 34 12.79 -3.18 1.98
CA ARG A 34 13.34 -3.11 3.34
C ARG A 34 12.26 -2.92 4.41
N LEU A 35 11.18 -2.21 4.08
CA LEU A 35 10.04 -2.05 4.99
C LEU A 35 9.34 -3.39 5.22
N PHE A 36 8.98 -4.11 4.16
CA PHE A 36 8.32 -5.41 4.26
C PHE A 36 9.21 -6.44 4.95
N ASP A 37 10.51 -6.47 4.62
CA ASP A 37 11.47 -7.41 5.23
C ASP A 37 11.58 -7.17 6.74
N LYS A 38 11.63 -5.90 7.18
CA LYS A 38 11.61 -5.54 8.62
C LYS A 38 10.28 -5.87 9.29
N ALA A 39 9.18 -5.67 8.59
CA ALA A 39 7.85 -5.94 9.12
C ALA A 39 7.62 -7.43 9.33
N GLU A 40 8.19 -8.27 8.47
CA GLU A 40 8.13 -9.72 8.57
C GLU A 40 8.96 -10.21 9.77
N ASP A 41 10.21 -9.74 9.90
CA ASP A 41 11.09 -10.05 11.02
C ASP A 41 10.48 -9.67 12.38
N LYS A 42 9.78 -8.53 12.44
CA LYS A 42 9.17 -8.02 13.68
C LYS A 42 7.70 -8.38 13.86
N ASN A 43 7.10 -9.16 12.96
CA ASN A 43 5.69 -9.54 12.97
C ASN A 43 4.73 -8.32 13.12
N TRP A 44 5.03 -7.25 12.40
CA TRP A 44 4.29 -5.98 12.46
C TRP A 44 2.98 -6.04 11.66
N ILE A 45 2.02 -5.23 12.08
CA ILE A 45 0.85 -4.87 11.27
C ILE A 45 1.23 -3.65 10.44
N LEU A 46 1.15 -3.77 9.12
CA LEU A 46 1.37 -2.65 8.20
C LEU A 46 0.04 -1.95 7.95
N PHE A 47 -0.02 -0.65 8.26
CA PHE A 47 -1.18 0.19 8.01
C PHE A 47 -0.84 1.26 6.98
N PHE A 48 -1.31 1.08 5.75
CA PHE A 48 -1.16 2.05 4.68
C PHE A 48 -2.35 3.00 4.66
N ASP A 49 -2.08 4.28 4.88
CA ASP A 49 -3.05 5.36 4.83
C ASP A 49 -3.01 6.03 3.44
N GLU A 50 -4.09 6.72 3.07
CA GLU A 50 -4.22 7.42 1.78
C GLU A 50 -3.98 6.49 0.57
N ALA A 51 -4.55 5.29 0.57
CA ALA A 51 -4.36 4.32 -0.50
C ALA A 51 -4.88 4.80 -1.87
N ASP A 52 -5.71 5.83 -1.91
CA ASP A 52 -6.08 6.55 -3.14
C ASP A 52 -4.89 7.21 -3.84
N ALA A 53 -3.78 7.47 -3.15
CA ALA A 53 -2.53 7.92 -3.76
C ALA A 53 -1.96 6.89 -4.75
N LEU A 54 -2.25 5.59 -4.58
CA LEU A 54 -1.89 4.55 -5.54
C LEU A 54 -2.68 4.64 -6.84
N PHE A 55 -3.86 5.28 -6.79
CA PHE A 55 -4.81 5.37 -7.88
C PHE A 55 -5.05 6.79 -8.35
N GLY A 56 -4.20 7.72 -7.91
CA GLY A 56 -4.21 9.10 -8.35
C GLY A 56 -4.33 9.08 -9.86
N LYS A 57 -5.45 9.63 -10.36
CA LYS A 57 -6.02 9.50 -11.70
C LYS A 57 -5.04 8.83 -12.67
N ARG A 58 -5.41 7.65 -13.18
CA ARG A 58 -4.85 7.13 -14.44
C ARG A 58 -5.05 8.22 -15.50
N THR A 59 -4.15 9.19 -15.54
CA THR A 59 -4.04 10.12 -16.63
C THR A 59 -3.77 9.24 -17.82
N ASP A 60 -4.62 9.35 -18.84
CA ASP A 60 -4.37 8.76 -20.15
C ASP A 60 -2.89 8.88 -20.42
N ILE A 61 -2.22 7.73 -20.56
CA ILE A 61 -0.76 7.60 -20.60
C ILE A 61 -0.24 8.61 -21.62
N ARG A 62 0.25 9.74 -21.13
CA ARG A 62 0.75 10.85 -21.96
C ARG A 62 2.24 11.02 -21.81
N ASP A 63 2.79 10.65 -20.65
CA ASP A 63 4.21 10.80 -20.34
C ASP A 63 4.85 9.54 -19.76
N ALA A 64 6.16 9.38 -19.98
CA ALA A 64 6.94 8.26 -19.47
C ALA A 64 6.88 8.13 -17.93
N HIS A 65 6.69 9.25 -17.21
CA HIS A 65 6.53 9.28 -15.76
C HIS A 65 5.34 8.46 -15.25
N ASP A 66 4.20 8.48 -15.96
CA ASP A 66 3.00 7.75 -15.57
C ASP A 66 3.19 6.23 -15.71
N LYS A 67 4.04 5.80 -16.64
CA LYS A 67 4.37 4.37 -16.82
C LYS A 67 5.18 3.82 -15.63
N TYR A 68 6.12 4.61 -15.10
CA TYR A 68 6.91 4.22 -13.93
C TYR A 68 6.05 4.16 -12.66
N ALA A 69 5.16 5.12 -12.45
CA ALA A 69 4.24 5.10 -11.32
C ALA A 69 3.36 3.84 -11.29
N ASN A 70 2.85 3.42 -12.45
CA ASN A 70 2.06 2.19 -12.57
C ASN A 70 2.86 0.92 -12.22
N GLN A 71 4.16 0.88 -12.57
CA GLN A 71 5.04 -0.25 -12.22
C GLN A 71 5.29 -0.34 -10.72
N GLU A 72 5.55 0.78 -10.05
CA GLU A 72 5.75 0.84 -8.59
C GLU A 72 4.51 0.39 -7.82
N VAL A 73 3.31 0.79 -8.28
CA VAL A 73 2.03 0.34 -7.70
C VAL A 73 1.85 -1.16 -7.87
N ALA A 74 2.18 -1.71 -9.05
CA ALA A 74 2.13 -3.14 -9.30
C ALA A 74 3.13 -3.92 -8.42
N TYR A 75 4.31 -3.37 -8.20
CA TYR A 75 5.31 -3.95 -7.28
C TYR A 75 4.81 -3.96 -5.84
N LEU A 76 4.30 -2.81 -5.34
CA LEU A 76 3.73 -2.70 -4.00
C LEU A 76 2.65 -3.75 -3.77
N LEU A 77 1.74 -3.92 -4.74
CA LEU A 77 0.69 -4.93 -4.70
C LEU A 77 1.22 -6.35 -4.55
N GLN A 78 2.20 -6.71 -5.37
CA GLN A 78 2.82 -8.02 -5.31
C GLN A 78 3.46 -8.26 -3.94
N ARG A 79 4.08 -7.23 -3.35
CA ARG A 79 4.64 -7.32 -1.99
C ARG A 79 3.57 -7.47 -0.92
N ILE A 80 2.44 -6.78 -1.05
CA ILE A 80 1.29 -6.94 -0.13
C ILE A 80 0.74 -8.37 -0.18
N GLU A 81 0.59 -8.93 -1.38
CA GLU A 81 0.11 -10.31 -1.56
C GLU A 81 1.07 -11.37 -1.01
N ALA A 82 2.38 -11.14 -1.14
CA ALA A 82 3.40 -12.07 -0.69
C ALA A 82 3.73 -11.95 0.82
N PHE A 83 3.27 -10.89 1.48
CA PHE A 83 3.60 -10.62 2.87
C PHE A 83 2.84 -11.56 3.82
N ASN A 84 3.59 -12.34 4.61
CA ASN A 84 3.04 -13.27 5.61
C ASN A 84 2.66 -12.54 6.91
N GLY A 85 1.78 -11.54 6.82
CA GLY A 85 1.34 -10.75 7.96
C GLY A 85 0.06 -9.98 7.68
N VAL A 86 -0.29 -9.06 8.58
CA VAL A 86 -1.51 -8.27 8.42
C VAL A 86 -1.16 -6.95 7.76
N VAL A 87 -1.74 -6.74 6.58
CA VAL A 87 -1.71 -5.46 5.86
C VAL A 87 -3.11 -4.87 5.87
N ILE A 88 -3.22 -3.60 6.23
CA ILE A 88 -4.48 -2.84 6.22
C ILE A 88 -4.24 -1.63 5.32
N LEU A 89 -5.14 -1.41 4.37
CA LEU A 89 -5.16 -0.19 3.57
C LEU A 89 -6.41 0.61 3.91
N ALA A 90 -6.24 1.91 4.07
CA ALA A 90 -7.32 2.87 4.27
C ALA A 90 -7.34 3.89 3.14
N THR A 91 -8.54 4.23 2.66
CA THR A 91 -8.75 5.32 1.70
C THR A 91 -10.13 5.94 1.92
N ASN A 92 -10.24 7.22 1.57
CA ASN A 92 -11.51 7.93 1.52
C ASN A 92 -12.13 7.93 0.10
N GLN A 93 -11.38 7.50 -0.92
CA GLN A 93 -11.80 7.55 -2.34
C GLN A 93 -11.89 6.16 -2.97
N ARG A 94 -12.82 5.32 -2.48
CA ARG A 94 -13.03 3.96 -3.02
C ARG A 94 -13.27 3.95 -4.53
N GLY A 95 -13.95 4.96 -5.06
CA GLY A 95 -14.31 5.04 -6.48
C GLY A 95 -13.12 5.12 -7.46
N ASN A 96 -11.92 5.43 -6.95
CA ASN A 96 -10.72 5.50 -7.78
C ASN A 96 -9.95 4.16 -7.83
N ILE A 97 -10.30 3.19 -6.98
CA ILE A 97 -9.65 1.88 -6.94
C ILE A 97 -10.21 1.00 -8.06
N ASP A 98 -9.34 0.48 -8.94
CA ASP A 98 -9.74 -0.46 -10.00
C ASP A 98 -10.23 -1.80 -9.41
N ASP A 99 -11.26 -2.37 -10.00
CA ASP A 99 -11.80 -3.70 -9.70
C ASP A 99 -10.73 -4.82 -9.66
N ALA A 100 -9.71 -4.76 -10.52
CA ALA A 100 -8.60 -5.72 -10.53
C ALA A 100 -7.79 -5.67 -9.23
N PHE A 101 -7.71 -4.50 -8.59
CA PHE A 101 -7.05 -4.31 -7.30
C PHE A 101 -7.94 -4.82 -6.16
N VAL A 102 -9.23 -4.48 -6.21
CA VAL A 102 -10.25 -4.94 -5.24
C VAL A 102 -10.25 -6.47 -5.12
N ARG A 103 -10.10 -7.20 -6.24
CA ARG A 103 -10.07 -8.67 -6.26
C ARG A 103 -8.89 -9.30 -5.52
N ARG A 104 -7.83 -8.55 -5.24
CA ARG A 104 -6.63 -9.03 -4.53
C ARG A 104 -6.76 -8.94 -3.01
N PHE A 105 -7.79 -8.28 -2.50
CA PHE A 105 -8.02 -8.16 -1.06
C PHE A 105 -8.84 -9.30 -0.49
N GLN A 106 -8.43 -9.82 0.67
CA GLN A 106 -9.19 -10.83 1.39
C GLN A 106 -10.46 -10.28 2.04
N ALA A 107 -10.46 -9.01 2.45
CA ALA A 107 -11.59 -8.37 3.11
C ALA A 107 -11.65 -6.88 2.75
N ILE A 108 -12.87 -6.37 2.53
CA ILE A 108 -13.15 -4.96 2.31
C ILE A 108 -14.22 -4.54 3.31
N ILE A 109 -13.85 -3.59 4.18
CA ILE A 109 -14.75 -3.07 5.21
C ILE A 109 -15.13 -1.64 4.82
N HIS A 110 -16.41 -1.40 4.65
CA HIS A 110 -16.94 -0.06 4.43
C HIS A 110 -17.31 0.58 5.75
N PHE A 111 -16.79 1.80 5.98
CA PHE A 111 -17.16 2.64 7.11
C PHE A 111 -18.11 3.74 6.61
N PRO A 112 -19.27 3.93 7.26
CA PRO A 112 -20.22 4.99 6.93
C PRO A 112 -19.73 6.37 7.35
#